data_AF-A0A3R6YED3-F1
#
_entry.id   AF-A0A3R6YED3-F1
#
_cell.length_a   1.000
_cell.length_b   1.000
_cell.length_c   1.000
_cell.angle_alpha   90.00
_cell.angle_beta   90.00
_cell.angle_gamma   90.00
#
_symmetry.space_group_name_H-M   'P 1'
#
loop_
_entity.id
_entity.type
_entity.pdbx_description
1 polymer ?
#
loop_
_entity_poly.entity_id
_entity_poly.type
_entity_poly.pdbx_seq_one_letter_code
_entity_poly.pdbx_strand_id
1 'polypeptide(L)'
;MDGPTNNGSPILTTGERAKEDGGRKRSLKHKHKQSPSQHSISTDSPDEQAKPPPKPQKDDGGASHLQELLTSKIAQLQVGDSSLDVDMGGIFSDAKLVDESRLLWKASKDEGDVARMDDTVHGIFAHMTQLQKKLSEVYSKYIVMREQKATLIESNMKVNATKGKLESLCRELQKQNKAIIAESRRIAEDENKKRQQLSQQFQTTIEDVSKKMEQQGKDYVASLQDNEALQTKLKTFLSQYELREEHYAHQLQAKDLAVQLAEAKLQHQIELTKRETEKVLDGELGLLTLMAPPPQVALTLEQTKNISDREVALQMSKHIKRLEKENSALKKKCDQYDHGAIEMLQERGRVAEEAKRAQDKISKLEGLCRMLQAERNRLKDEQNKETAPAS
;
A
#
# COMPACT_ATOMS: atom_id res chain seq x y z
N MET A 1 4.85 45.99 43.00
CA MET A 1 6.00 45.23 43.53
C MET A 1 6.32 44.12 42.54
N ASP A 2 6.51 44.43 41.26
CA ASP A 2 7.68 45.09 40.63
C ASP A 2 8.77 44.07 40.31
N GLY A 3 9.20 44.07 39.03
CA GLY A 3 10.23 43.21 38.47
C GLY A 3 11.63 43.48 39.01
N PRO A 4 12.69 43.07 38.29
CA PRO A 4 13.07 43.92 37.15
C PRO A 4 13.68 43.21 35.90
N THR A 5 13.49 43.89 34.76
CA THR A 5 14.41 44.19 33.61
C THR A 5 15.37 43.11 33.08
N ASN A 6 15.25 42.66 31.82
CA ASN A 6 15.57 43.32 30.52
C ASN A 6 17.05 43.20 30.08
N ASN A 7 17.25 42.58 28.91
CA ASN A 7 18.25 42.85 27.85
C ASN A 7 18.16 41.65 26.88
N GLY A 8 17.76 41.74 25.61
CA GLY A 8 17.85 42.83 24.65
C GLY A 8 18.89 42.44 23.59
N SER A 9 18.48 41.85 22.46
CA SER A 9 18.95 42.21 21.11
C SER A 9 18.30 41.38 19.99
N PRO A 10 18.19 41.95 18.76
CA PRO A 10 17.24 41.55 17.73
C PRO A 10 17.92 40.93 16.50
N ILE A 11 17.28 39.98 15.80
CA ILE A 11 17.72 39.54 14.47
C ILE A 11 16.54 39.43 13.51
N LEU A 12 16.43 40.50 12.72
CA LEU A 12 16.24 40.53 11.26
C LEU A 12 15.13 39.67 10.65
N THR A 13 14.02 40.35 10.41
CA THR A 13 13.08 40.11 9.32
C THR A 13 13.77 40.34 7.96
N THR A 14 13.89 39.29 7.16
CA THR A 14 14.01 39.36 5.69
C THR A 14 12.74 38.72 5.15
N GLY A 15 11.83 39.43 4.51
CA GLY A 15 12.08 40.23 3.32
C GLY A 15 11.43 39.47 2.16
N GLU A 16 10.20 39.86 1.84
CA GLU A 16 9.42 39.41 0.70
C GLU A 16 10.25 39.36 -0.58
N ARG A 17 10.12 38.27 -1.33
CA ARG A 17 10.37 38.30 -2.77
C ARG A 17 9.31 37.48 -3.49
N ALA A 18 8.23 38.18 -3.82
CA ALA A 18 7.32 37.79 -4.88
C ALA A 18 8.13 37.53 -6.15
N LYS A 19 8.03 36.31 -6.68
CA LYS A 19 8.33 36.02 -8.08
C LYS A 19 7.00 35.82 -8.78
N GLU A 20 6.55 36.89 -9.44
CA GLU A 20 5.75 36.78 -10.64
C GLU A 20 6.52 35.89 -11.62
N ASP A 21 5.91 34.79 -12.04
CA ASP A 21 6.31 34.12 -13.27
C ASP A 21 5.14 34.15 -14.24
N GLY A 22 5.39 34.89 -15.33
CA GLY A 22 4.42 35.29 -16.31
C GLY A 22 3.90 34.11 -17.11
N GLY A 23 2.57 34.11 -17.28
CA GLY A 23 1.89 33.21 -18.19
C GLY A 23 2.44 33.32 -19.61
N ARG A 24 2.95 32.21 -20.13
CA ARG A 24 3.25 32.06 -21.56
C ARG A 24 2.17 31.19 -22.20
N LYS A 25 1.10 31.85 -22.66
CA LYS A 25 0.12 31.30 -23.59
C LYS A 25 0.85 30.86 -24.86
N ARG A 26 0.87 29.56 -25.16
CA ARG A 26 1.03 29.07 -26.53
C ARG A 26 -0.33 28.54 -27.00
N SER A 27 -1.05 29.41 -27.68
CA SER A 27 -2.01 29.02 -28.69
C SER A 27 -1.23 28.41 -29.86
N LEU A 28 -1.70 27.30 -30.42
CA LEU A 28 -1.84 27.09 -31.86
C LEU A 28 -2.41 25.69 -32.18
N LYS A 29 -3.54 25.76 -32.90
CA LYS A 29 -4.01 24.87 -33.97
C LYS A 29 -4.69 23.54 -33.62
N HIS A 30 -6.03 23.64 -33.67
CA HIS A 30 -6.94 22.76 -34.39
C HIS A 30 -6.28 21.74 -35.33
N LYS A 31 -6.61 20.47 -35.14
CA LYS A 31 -6.81 19.55 -36.26
C LYS A 31 -8.12 18.76 -36.05
N HIS A 32 -8.95 18.88 -37.06
CA HIS A 32 -10.29 18.32 -37.19
C HIS A 32 -10.19 16.90 -37.76
N LYS A 33 -11.21 16.07 -37.43
CA LYS A 33 -11.75 14.95 -38.21
C LYS A 33 -10.89 13.70 -38.41
N GLN A 34 -11.29 12.58 -37.80
CA GLN A 34 -12.12 11.52 -38.40
C GLN A 34 -11.94 10.18 -37.65
N SER A 35 -13.00 9.75 -36.98
CA SER A 35 -13.43 8.34 -36.99
C SER A 35 -14.44 8.24 -38.16
N PRO A 36 -14.45 7.18 -38.99
CA PRO A 36 -15.08 5.94 -38.54
C PRO A 36 -14.50 4.66 -39.18
N SER A 37 -14.48 3.56 -38.46
CA SER A 37 -14.53 2.23 -39.08
C SER A 37 -15.02 1.21 -38.07
N GLN A 38 -16.33 1.00 -38.09
CA GLN A 38 -16.93 -0.24 -37.61
C GLN A 38 -16.42 -1.36 -38.50
N HIS A 39 -15.63 -2.27 -37.94
CA HIS A 39 -15.37 -3.56 -38.56
C HIS A 39 -16.62 -4.43 -38.37
N SER A 40 -17.45 -4.47 -39.40
CA SER A 40 -18.39 -5.56 -39.65
C SER A 40 -17.60 -6.78 -40.11
N ILE A 41 -17.52 -7.80 -39.26
CA ILE A 41 -17.07 -9.12 -39.68
C ILE A 41 -18.25 -9.80 -40.37
N SER A 42 -18.10 -9.97 -41.67
CA SER A 42 -18.87 -10.88 -42.52
C SER A 42 -18.52 -12.32 -42.14
N THR A 43 -19.52 -13.14 -41.84
CA THR A 43 -19.43 -14.59 -41.96
C THR A 43 -20.66 -15.10 -42.69
N ASP A 44 -20.37 -15.86 -43.75
CA ASP A 44 -21.27 -16.51 -44.70
C ASP A 44 -22.51 -17.18 -44.09
N SER A 45 -23.63 -16.97 -44.77
CA SER A 45 -24.72 -17.95 -44.87
C SER A 45 -24.54 -18.74 -46.17
N PRO A 46 -24.76 -20.06 -46.20
CA PRO A 46 -25.16 -20.75 -47.43
C PRO A 46 -26.69 -20.81 -47.54
N ASP A 47 -27.17 -20.33 -48.68
CA ASP A 47 -28.40 -20.69 -49.40
C ASP A 47 -29.56 -21.32 -48.64
N GLU A 48 -30.65 -20.55 -48.50
CA GLU A 48 -32.00 -21.12 -48.59
C GLU A 48 -32.90 -20.17 -49.40
N GLN A 49 -33.49 -20.72 -50.46
CA GLN A 49 -34.20 -20.00 -51.51
C GLN A 49 -35.36 -19.15 -50.98
N ALA A 50 -35.24 -17.83 -51.17
CA ALA A 50 -36.33 -16.88 -50.91
C ALA A 50 -37.44 -17.03 -51.97
N LYS A 51 -38.59 -17.59 -51.55
CA LYS A 51 -39.89 -17.40 -52.20
C LYS A 51 -40.30 -15.92 -52.14
N PRO A 52 -41.04 -15.39 -53.14
CA PRO A 52 -41.48 -14.01 -53.17
C PRO A 52 -42.44 -13.69 -52.00
N PRO A 53 -42.57 -12.42 -51.59
CA PRO A 53 -43.28 -12.03 -50.37
C PRO A 53 -44.78 -12.37 -50.47
N PRO A 54 -45.43 -12.79 -49.37
CA PRO A 54 -46.86 -12.98 -49.40
C PRO A 54 -47.52 -11.61 -49.58
N LYS A 55 -48.43 -11.53 -50.55
CA LYS A 55 -49.37 -10.41 -50.72
C LYS A 55 -50.08 -10.15 -49.38
N PRO A 56 -50.44 -8.90 -49.05
CA PRO A 56 -51.27 -8.61 -47.89
C PRO A 56 -52.61 -9.32 -48.08
N GLN A 57 -52.80 -10.44 -47.38
CA GLN A 57 -54.09 -11.07 -47.27
C GLN A 57 -54.96 -10.14 -46.44
N LYS A 58 -56.09 -9.73 -47.03
CA LYS A 58 -57.17 -9.05 -46.34
C LYS A 58 -57.54 -9.86 -45.10
N ASP A 59 -57.65 -9.16 -43.97
CA ASP A 59 -58.22 -9.63 -42.72
C ASP A 59 -59.62 -10.23 -42.93
N ASP A 60 -59.69 -11.55 -43.13
CA ASP A 60 -60.87 -12.37 -42.80
C ASP A 60 -60.73 -13.00 -41.39
N GLY A 61 -59.60 -12.76 -40.71
CA GLY A 61 -59.28 -13.34 -39.40
C GLY A 61 -60.10 -12.77 -38.24
N GLY A 62 -60.55 -11.51 -38.34
CA GLY A 62 -61.32 -10.86 -37.28
C GLY A 62 -62.71 -11.49 -37.07
N ALA A 63 -63.39 -11.85 -38.16
CA ALA A 63 -64.69 -12.52 -38.09
C ALA A 63 -64.56 -13.96 -37.56
N SER A 64 -63.53 -14.70 -38.02
CA SER A 64 -63.25 -16.05 -37.53
C SER A 64 -62.82 -16.08 -36.06
N HIS A 65 -62.01 -15.12 -35.62
CA HIS A 65 -61.56 -15.01 -34.23
C HIS A 65 -62.70 -14.61 -33.28
N LEU A 66 -63.55 -13.67 -33.71
CA LEU A 66 -64.75 -13.31 -32.96
C LEU A 66 -65.72 -14.49 -32.88
N GLN A 67 -65.86 -15.25 -33.96
CA GLN A 67 -66.66 -16.48 -33.97
C GLN A 67 -66.08 -17.56 -33.04
N GLU A 68 -64.76 -17.73 -33.00
CA GLU A 68 -64.10 -18.67 -32.07
C GLU A 68 -64.29 -18.22 -30.61
N LEU A 69 -64.16 -16.92 -30.32
CA LEU A 69 -64.39 -16.33 -28.99
C LEU A 69 -65.85 -16.45 -28.54
N LEU A 70 -66.81 -16.24 -29.46
CA LEU A 70 -68.22 -16.45 -29.20
C LEU A 70 -68.54 -17.92 -28.93
N THR A 71 -67.98 -18.84 -29.73
CA THR A 71 -68.15 -20.29 -29.57
C THR A 71 -67.60 -20.76 -28.22
N SER A 72 -66.42 -20.25 -27.86
CA SER A 72 -65.81 -20.39 -26.55
C SER A 72 -66.71 -19.89 -25.42
N LYS A 73 -67.22 -18.67 -25.52
CA LYS A 73 -68.04 -18.07 -24.47
C LYS A 73 -69.37 -18.81 -24.29
N ILE A 74 -69.97 -19.24 -25.39
CA ILE A 74 -71.17 -20.09 -25.38
C ILE A 74 -70.86 -21.42 -24.70
N ALA A 75 -69.74 -22.06 -25.01
CA ALA A 75 -69.31 -23.29 -24.36
C ALA A 75 -69.08 -23.10 -22.86
N GLN A 76 -68.42 -22.01 -22.44
CA GLN A 76 -68.25 -21.66 -21.01
C GLN A 76 -69.60 -21.47 -20.30
N LEU A 77 -70.56 -20.78 -20.92
CA LEU A 77 -71.89 -20.57 -20.34
C LEU A 77 -72.72 -21.87 -20.27
N GLN A 78 -72.55 -22.77 -21.25
CA GLN A 78 -73.23 -24.07 -21.28
C GLN A 78 -72.70 -25.05 -20.23
N VAL A 79 -71.41 -24.99 -19.91
CA VAL A 79 -70.77 -25.83 -18.88
C VAL A 79 -70.97 -25.25 -17.49
N GLY A 80 -70.98 -23.92 -17.35
CA GLY A 80 -71.13 -23.23 -16.08
C GLY A 80 -69.99 -23.54 -15.10
N ASP A 81 -70.31 -23.58 -13.80
CA ASP A 81 -69.38 -23.96 -12.71
C ASP A 81 -69.41 -25.47 -12.41
N SER A 82 -70.03 -26.25 -13.30
CA SER A 82 -70.17 -27.70 -13.15
C SER A 82 -68.82 -28.38 -13.33
N SER A 83 -68.62 -29.53 -12.65
CA SER A 83 -67.41 -30.35 -12.87
C SER A 83 -67.21 -30.63 -14.37
N LEU A 84 -65.96 -30.53 -14.80
CA LEU A 84 -65.53 -30.87 -16.17
C LEU A 84 -65.61 -32.38 -16.44
N ASP A 85 -65.90 -33.18 -15.40
CA ASP A 85 -66.20 -34.59 -15.53
C ASP A 85 -67.45 -34.80 -16.38
N VAL A 86 -67.36 -35.69 -17.36
CA VAL A 86 -68.52 -36.13 -18.14
C VAL A 86 -68.89 -37.52 -17.70
N ASP A 87 -70.07 -37.66 -17.07
CA ASP A 87 -70.66 -38.98 -16.89
C ASP A 87 -71.17 -39.49 -18.23
N MET A 88 -70.45 -40.47 -18.77
CA MET A 88 -70.75 -41.18 -20.02
C MET A 88 -71.46 -42.52 -19.77
N GLY A 89 -71.74 -42.86 -18.51
CA GLY A 89 -72.39 -44.10 -18.12
C GLY A 89 -73.86 -44.16 -18.54
N GLY A 90 -74.31 -45.33 -19.02
CA GLY A 90 -75.72 -45.63 -19.29
C GLY A 90 -76.21 -45.33 -20.71
N ILE A 91 -75.65 -44.35 -21.42
CA ILE A 91 -76.15 -43.92 -22.74
C ILE A 91 -75.39 -44.58 -23.91
N PHE A 92 -74.07 -44.79 -23.74
CA PHE A 92 -73.26 -45.60 -24.67
C PHE A 92 -73.12 -47.04 -24.20
N SER A 93 -73.67 -47.37 -23.02
CA SER A 93 -73.55 -48.68 -22.40
C SER A 93 -74.50 -49.71 -22.98
N ASP A 94 -75.62 -49.27 -23.56
CA ASP A 94 -76.60 -50.17 -24.17
C ASP A 94 -76.31 -50.38 -25.66
N ALA A 95 -75.23 -51.12 -25.92
CA ALA A 95 -74.86 -51.55 -27.28
C ALA A 95 -75.95 -52.36 -27.97
N LYS A 96 -76.95 -52.85 -27.21
CA LYS A 96 -78.04 -53.70 -27.71
C LYS A 96 -79.34 -52.92 -27.94
N LEU A 97 -79.47 -51.68 -27.44
CA LEU A 97 -80.68 -50.86 -27.59
C LEU A 97 -81.19 -50.80 -29.04
N VAL A 98 -80.29 -50.62 -30.00
CA VAL A 98 -80.63 -50.53 -31.44
C VAL A 98 -81.12 -51.88 -31.97
N ASP A 99 -80.49 -52.97 -31.55
CA ASP A 99 -80.85 -54.33 -31.96
C ASP A 99 -82.15 -54.80 -31.31
N GLU A 100 -82.37 -54.46 -30.03
CA GLU A 100 -83.59 -54.74 -29.27
C GLU A 100 -84.77 -53.94 -29.81
N SER A 101 -84.58 -52.64 -30.09
CA SER A 101 -85.61 -51.80 -30.71
C SER A 101 -85.97 -52.27 -32.13
N ARG A 102 -84.99 -52.79 -32.89
CA ARG A 102 -85.23 -53.40 -34.21
C ARG A 102 -86.07 -54.67 -34.11
N LEU A 103 -85.82 -55.52 -33.11
CA LEU A 103 -86.60 -56.74 -32.88
C LEU A 103 -88.03 -56.42 -32.42
N LEU A 104 -88.20 -55.48 -31.49
CA LEU A 104 -89.51 -55.02 -31.02
C LEU A 104 -90.33 -54.40 -32.16
N TRP A 105 -89.71 -53.62 -33.03
CA TRP A 105 -90.39 -53.06 -34.21
C TRP A 105 -90.84 -54.14 -35.18
N LYS A 106 -90.00 -55.16 -35.44
CA LYS A 106 -90.37 -56.30 -36.31
C LYS A 106 -91.53 -57.10 -35.74
N ALA A 107 -91.47 -57.44 -34.45
CA ALA A 107 -92.54 -58.17 -33.78
C ALA A 107 -93.87 -57.39 -33.80
N SER A 108 -93.83 -56.09 -33.51
CA SER A 108 -95.02 -55.22 -33.56
C SER A 108 -95.60 -55.09 -34.97
N LYS A 109 -94.74 -55.06 -35.99
CA LYS A 109 -95.13 -55.04 -37.40
C LYS A 109 -95.82 -56.34 -37.81
N ASP A 110 -95.30 -57.48 -37.38
CA ASP A 110 -95.86 -58.81 -37.69
C ASP A 110 -97.21 -59.03 -36.97
N GLU A 111 -97.40 -58.43 -35.79
CA GLU A 111 -98.66 -58.44 -35.02
C GLU A 111 -99.69 -57.38 -35.49
N GLY A 112 -99.27 -56.38 -36.28
CA GLY A 112 -100.13 -55.27 -36.72
C GLY A 112 -100.43 -54.22 -35.64
N ASP A 113 -99.68 -54.21 -34.54
CA ASP A 113 -99.86 -53.29 -33.40
C ASP A 113 -99.15 -51.95 -33.68
N VAL A 114 -99.88 -51.05 -34.35
CA VAL A 114 -99.39 -49.72 -34.75
C VAL A 114 -99.01 -48.86 -33.53
N ALA A 115 -99.69 -49.02 -32.39
CA ALA A 115 -99.38 -48.27 -31.17
C ALA A 115 -98.00 -48.66 -30.63
N ARG A 116 -97.70 -49.97 -30.56
CA ARG A 116 -96.39 -50.46 -30.10
C ARG A 116 -95.26 -50.07 -31.07
N MET A 117 -95.55 -49.98 -32.37
CA MET A 117 -94.59 -49.45 -33.35
C MET A 117 -94.30 -47.96 -33.12
N ASP A 118 -95.33 -47.17 -32.83
CA ASP A 118 -95.22 -45.74 -32.53
C ASP A 118 -94.39 -45.51 -31.25
N ASP A 119 -94.67 -46.27 -30.18
CA ASP A 119 -93.89 -46.22 -28.93
C ASP A 119 -92.41 -46.57 -29.16
N THR A 120 -92.13 -47.57 -29.99
CA THR A 120 -90.75 -47.97 -30.33
C THR A 120 -90.01 -46.85 -31.07
N VAL A 121 -90.67 -46.21 -32.03
CA VAL A 121 -90.09 -45.09 -32.79
C VAL A 121 -89.87 -43.87 -31.90
N HIS A 122 -90.84 -43.53 -31.05
CA HIS A 122 -90.71 -42.45 -30.07
C HIS A 122 -89.56 -42.70 -29.08
N GLY A 123 -89.39 -43.94 -28.60
CA GLY A 123 -88.27 -44.33 -27.75
C GLY A 123 -86.90 -44.14 -28.42
N ILE A 124 -86.77 -44.53 -29.70
CA ILE A 124 -85.53 -44.31 -30.48
C ILE A 124 -85.25 -42.81 -30.65
N PHE A 125 -86.27 -42.01 -30.98
CA PHE A 125 -86.10 -40.55 -31.11
C PHE A 125 -85.73 -39.87 -29.80
N ALA A 126 -86.31 -40.30 -28.67
CA ALA A 126 -85.95 -39.83 -27.34
C ALA A 126 -84.48 -40.13 -27.01
N HIS A 127 -84.03 -41.36 -27.30
CA HIS A 127 -82.63 -41.76 -27.10
C HIS A 127 -81.67 -40.99 -28.03
N MET A 128 -82.02 -40.80 -29.30
CA MET A 128 -81.24 -39.99 -30.24
C MET A 128 -81.10 -38.54 -29.75
N THR A 129 -82.17 -37.95 -29.22
CA THR A 129 -82.14 -36.59 -28.66
C THR A 129 -81.25 -36.51 -27.42
N GLN A 130 -81.27 -37.54 -26.57
CA GLN A 130 -80.40 -37.64 -25.40
C GLN A 130 -78.92 -37.78 -25.78
N LEU A 131 -78.61 -38.60 -26.79
CA LEU A 131 -77.27 -38.71 -27.36
C LEU A 131 -76.77 -37.40 -27.94
N GLN A 132 -77.62 -36.70 -28.71
CA GLN A 132 -77.28 -35.39 -29.29
C GLN A 132 -76.99 -34.36 -28.18
N LYS A 133 -77.78 -34.34 -27.10
CA LYS A 133 -77.54 -33.48 -25.94
C LYS A 133 -76.19 -33.80 -25.28
N LYS A 134 -75.86 -35.07 -25.09
CA LYS A 134 -74.57 -35.48 -24.49
C LYS A 134 -73.38 -35.16 -25.38
N LEU A 135 -73.49 -35.36 -26.69
CA LEU A 135 -72.45 -34.97 -27.64
C LEU A 135 -72.18 -33.45 -27.57
N SER A 136 -73.23 -32.63 -27.51
CA SER A 136 -73.09 -31.18 -27.35
C SER A 136 -72.45 -30.80 -26.01
N GLU A 137 -72.78 -31.49 -24.91
CA GLU A 137 -72.18 -31.30 -23.58
C GLU A 137 -70.67 -31.60 -23.60
N VAL A 138 -70.28 -32.74 -24.19
CA VAL A 138 -68.87 -33.13 -24.35
C VAL A 138 -68.11 -32.12 -25.19
N TYR A 139 -68.68 -31.68 -26.30
CA TYR A 139 -68.04 -30.73 -27.20
C TYR A 139 -67.81 -29.37 -26.52
N SER A 140 -68.77 -28.86 -25.75
CA SER A 140 -68.63 -27.62 -24.98
C SER A 140 -67.59 -27.77 -23.87
N LYS A 141 -67.57 -28.88 -23.13
CA LYS A 141 -66.52 -29.17 -22.13
C LYS A 141 -65.13 -29.28 -22.75
N TYR A 142 -65.00 -29.89 -23.93
CA TYR A 142 -63.74 -29.95 -24.66
C TYR A 142 -63.20 -28.56 -25.02
N ILE A 143 -64.05 -27.65 -25.49
CA ILE A 143 -63.65 -26.27 -25.81
C ILE A 143 -63.15 -25.56 -24.54
N VAL A 144 -63.91 -25.62 -23.44
CA VAL A 144 -63.52 -24.99 -22.16
C VAL A 144 -62.18 -25.54 -21.66
N MET A 145 -61.99 -26.86 -21.70
CA MET A 145 -60.73 -27.50 -21.34
C MET A 145 -59.55 -27.04 -22.21
N ARG A 146 -59.75 -26.89 -23.53
CA ARG A 146 -58.73 -26.40 -24.46
C ARG A 146 -58.28 -24.99 -24.10
N GLU A 147 -59.22 -24.12 -23.74
CA GLU A 147 -58.92 -22.74 -23.35
C GLU A 147 -58.25 -22.62 -21.99
N GLN A 148 -58.72 -23.37 -21.00
CA GLN A 148 -58.06 -23.46 -19.70
C GLN A 148 -56.61 -23.95 -19.85
N LYS A 149 -56.37 -24.94 -20.73
CA LYS A 149 -55.02 -25.38 -21.06
C LYS A 149 -54.19 -24.26 -21.69
N ALA A 150 -54.75 -23.47 -22.61
CA ALA A 150 -54.04 -22.36 -23.25
C ALA A 150 -53.66 -21.27 -22.24
N THR A 151 -54.58 -20.87 -21.36
CA THR A 151 -54.31 -19.88 -20.31
C THR A 151 -53.30 -20.37 -19.29
N LEU A 152 -53.34 -21.66 -18.92
CA LEU A 152 -52.32 -22.29 -18.07
C LEU A 152 -50.94 -22.30 -18.72
N ILE A 153 -50.83 -22.58 -20.02
CA ILE A 153 -49.57 -22.52 -20.76
C ILE A 153 -49.01 -21.09 -20.72
N GLU A 154 -49.82 -20.08 -21.02
CA GLU A 154 -49.39 -18.68 -20.99
C GLU A 154 -48.93 -18.24 -19.59
N SER A 155 -49.70 -18.61 -18.56
CA SER A 155 -49.32 -18.37 -17.16
C SER A 155 -47.99 -19.05 -16.80
N ASN A 156 -47.80 -20.30 -17.23
CA ASN A 156 -46.56 -21.04 -17.01
C ASN A 156 -45.36 -20.37 -17.70
N MET A 157 -45.53 -19.87 -18.92
CA MET A 157 -44.49 -19.11 -19.63
C MET A 157 -44.11 -17.84 -18.86
N LYS A 158 -45.07 -17.09 -18.33
CA LYS A 158 -44.81 -15.91 -17.49
C LYS A 158 -44.06 -16.27 -16.21
N VAL A 159 -44.48 -17.32 -15.51
CA VAL A 159 -43.82 -17.82 -14.30
C VAL A 159 -42.38 -18.27 -14.59
N ASN A 160 -42.13 -18.95 -15.71
CA ASN A 160 -40.78 -19.36 -16.09
C ASN A 160 -39.89 -18.15 -16.41
N ALA A 161 -40.43 -17.11 -17.05
CA ALA A 161 -39.68 -15.89 -17.32
C ALA A 161 -39.29 -15.15 -16.03
N THR A 162 -40.20 -15.03 -15.06
CA THR A 162 -39.89 -14.42 -13.76
C THR A 162 -38.92 -15.27 -12.94
N LYS A 163 -39.08 -16.60 -12.96
CA LYS A 163 -38.14 -17.55 -12.36
C LYS A 163 -36.72 -17.35 -12.92
N GLY A 164 -36.56 -17.27 -14.25
CA GLY A 164 -35.26 -17.04 -14.87
C GLY A 164 -34.59 -15.73 -14.43
N LYS A 165 -35.38 -14.65 -14.31
CA LYS A 165 -34.89 -13.36 -13.77
C LYS A 165 -34.42 -13.47 -12.32
N LEU A 166 -35.19 -14.15 -11.47
CA LEU A 166 -34.83 -14.37 -10.06
C LEU A 166 -33.58 -15.25 -9.93
N GLU A 167 -33.45 -16.31 -10.73
CA GLU A 167 -32.26 -17.15 -10.74
C GLU A 167 -31.01 -16.36 -11.16
N SER A 168 -31.12 -15.49 -12.17
CA SER A 168 -30.02 -14.61 -12.58
C SER A 168 -29.63 -13.65 -11.45
N LEU A 169 -30.61 -13.03 -10.77
CA LEU A 169 -30.37 -12.13 -9.65
C LEU A 169 -29.70 -12.87 -8.48
N CYS A 170 -30.15 -14.09 -8.15
CA CYS A 170 -29.55 -14.93 -7.12
C CYS A 170 -28.09 -15.28 -7.44
N ARG A 171 -27.77 -15.60 -8.71
CA ARG A 171 -26.39 -15.87 -9.14
C ARG A 171 -25.51 -14.63 -9.00
N GLU A 172 -26.00 -13.46 -9.40
CA GLU A 172 -25.25 -12.21 -9.28
C GLU A 172 -25.06 -11.81 -7.81
N LEU A 173 -26.09 -11.94 -6.98
CA LEU A 173 -26.00 -11.69 -5.53
C LEU A 173 -24.99 -12.64 -4.87
N GLN A 174 -24.99 -13.92 -5.23
CA GLN A 174 -23.99 -14.89 -4.75
C GLN A 174 -22.57 -14.52 -5.20
N LYS A 175 -22.41 -14.05 -6.43
CA LYS A 175 -21.12 -13.60 -6.96
C LYS A 175 -20.61 -12.35 -6.22
N GLN A 176 -21.48 -11.36 -5.99
CA GLN A 176 -21.15 -10.16 -5.24
C GLN A 176 -20.81 -10.49 -3.78
N ASN A 177 -21.57 -11.36 -3.13
CA ASN A 177 -21.29 -11.80 -1.76
C ASN A 177 -19.91 -12.48 -1.66
N LYS A 178 -19.59 -13.39 -2.59
CA LYS A 178 -18.24 -13.99 -2.68
C LYS A 178 -17.15 -12.94 -2.88
N ALA A 179 -17.39 -11.94 -3.73
CA ALA A 179 -16.43 -10.86 -3.97
C ALA A 179 -16.22 -10.00 -2.71
N ILE A 180 -17.30 -9.66 -1.99
CA ILE A 180 -17.22 -8.91 -0.72
C ILE A 180 -16.46 -9.71 0.34
N ILE A 181 -16.73 -11.01 0.48
CA ILE A 181 -15.98 -11.87 1.42
C ILE A 181 -14.49 -11.90 1.08
N ALA A 182 -14.15 -12.02 -0.21
CA ALA A 182 -12.77 -12.02 -0.66
C ALA A 182 -12.07 -10.68 -0.38
N GLU A 183 -12.74 -9.54 -0.65
CA GLU A 183 -12.17 -8.22 -0.39
C GLU A 183 -12.04 -7.94 1.11
N SER A 184 -13.04 -8.27 1.92
CA SER A 184 -12.95 -8.15 3.38
C SER A 184 -11.81 -8.98 3.96
N ARG A 185 -11.58 -10.20 3.44
CA ARG A 185 -10.43 -11.02 3.82
C ARG A 185 -9.11 -10.35 3.41
N ARG A 186 -9.01 -9.86 2.19
CA ARG A 186 -7.82 -9.16 1.68
C ARG A 186 -7.48 -7.93 2.52
N ILE A 187 -8.49 -7.13 2.87
CA ILE A 187 -8.34 -5.95 3.74
C ILE A 187 -7.84 -6.38 5.13
N ALA A 188 -8.41 -7.43 5.72
CA ALA A 188 -7.99 -7.93 7.03
C ALA A 188 -6.52 -8.41 7.01
N GLU A 189 -6.10 -9.11 5.94
CA GLU A 189 -4.71 -9.54 5.76
C GLU A 189 -3.75 -8.36 5.60
N ASP A 190 -4.12 -7.34 4.82
CA ASP A 190 -3.31 -6.13 4.62
C ASP A 190 -3.20 -5.31 5.91
N GLU A 191 -4.28 -5.18 6.69
CA GLU A 191 -4.26 -4.53 7.99
C GLU A 191 -3.38 -5.31 8.99
N ASN A 192 -3.50 -6.63 9.02
CA ASN A 192 -2.67 -7.47 9.87
C ASN A 192 -1.17 -7.34 9.51
N LYS A 193 -0.83 -7.30 8.21
CA LYS A 193 0.54 -7.03 7.76
C LYS A 193 1.03 -5.66 8.22
N LYS A 194 0.22 -4.60 8.11
CA LYS A 194 0.58 -3.27 8.61
C LYS A 194 0.79 -3.26 10.13
N ARG A 195 -0.08 -3.94 10.90
CA ARG A 195 0.08 -4.10 12.35
C ARG A 195 1.39 -4.82 12.70
N GLN A 196 1.71 -5.89 11.99
CA GLN A 196 2.98 -6.62 12.17
C GLN A 196 4.19 -5.76 11.81
N GLN A 197 4.15 -5.04 10.68
CA GLN A 197 5.22 -4.12 10.28
C GLN A 197 5.45 -3.00 11.30
N LEU A 198 4.38 -2.37 11.79
CA LEU A 198 4.48 -1.35 12.84
C LEU A 198 5.05 -1.93 14.13
N SER A 199 4.56 -3.11 14.57
CA SER A 199 5.11 -3.79 15.74
C SER A 199 6.59 -4.10 15.58
N GLN A 200 7.02 -4.55 14.40
CA GLN A 200 8.41 -4.85 14.11
C GLN A 200 9.27 -3.58 14.08
N GLN A 201 8.76 -2.48 13.53
CA GLN A 201 9.43 -1.18 13.57
C GLN A 201 9.60 -0.66 15.00
N PHE A 202 8.56 -0.77 15.84
CA PHE A 202 8.67 -0.41 17.26
C PHE A 202 9.70 -1.29 17.97
N GLN A 203 9.66 -2.60 17.75
CA GLN A 203 10.61 -3.52 18.36
C GLN A 203 12.05 -3.20 17.93
N THR A 204 12.28 -2.97 16.63
CA THR A 204 13.60 -2.60 16.10
C THR A 204 14.07 -1.26 16.69
N THR A 205 13.18 -0.27 16.80
CA THR A 205 13.51 1.04 17.38
C THR A 205 13.87 0.92 18.86
N ILE A 206 13.12 0.10 19.62
CA ILE A 206 13.43 -0.18 21.03
C ILE A 206 14.80 -0.84 21.14
N GLU A 207 15.08 -1.86 20.32
CA GLU A 207 16.38 -2.52 20.29
C GLU A 207 17.52 -1.56 19.96
N ASP A 208 17.33 -0.65 19.01
CA ASP A 208 18.33 0.35 18.65
C ASP A 208 18.57 1.39 19.75
N VAL A 209 17.51 1.82 20.45
CA VAL A 209 17.62 2.68 21.63
C VAL A 209 18.34 1.95 22.76
N SER A 210 17.99 0.68 23.02
CA SER A 210 18.68 -0.14 24.02
C SER A 210 20.16 -0.30 23.70
N LYS A 211 20.52 -0.58 22.44
CA LYS A 211 21.92 -0.64 21.99
C LYS A 211 22.64 0.70 22.19
N LYS A 212 21.99 1.82 21.87
CA LYS A 212 22.58 3.15 22.10
C LYS A 212 22.78 3.45 23.59
N MET A 213 21.83 3.10 24.44
CA MET A 213 21.98 3.25 25.89
C MET A 213 23.12 2.39 26.43
N GLU A 214 23.24 1.14 25.98
CA GLU A 214 24.33 0.25 26.37
C GLU A 214 25.69 0.80 25.89
N GLN A 215 25.75 1.30 24.65
CA GLN A 215 26.97 1.91 24.11
C GLN A 215 27.36 3.18 24.87
N GLN A 216 26.41 4.07 25.18
CA GLN A 216 26.66 5.25 26.00
C GLN A 216 27.16 4.87 27.40
N GLY A 217 26.62 3.80 27.99
CA GLY A 217 27.12 3.25 29.26
C GLY A 217 28.57 2.78 29.15
N LYS A 218 28.92 2.06 28.08
CA LYS A 218 30.31 1.63 27.81
C LYS A 218 31.25 2.82 27.61
N ASP A 219 30.83 3.80 26.82
CA ASP A 219 31.63 5.01 26.54
C ASP A 219 31.85 5.84 27.81
N TYR A 220 30.83 5.96 28.67
CA TYR A 220 30.94 6.63 29.96
C TYR A 220 31.95 5.94 30.88
N VAL A 221 31.87 4.61 30.99
CA VAL A 221 32.83 3.81 31.78
C VAL A 221 34.24 3.95 31.22
N ALA A 222 34.42 3.88 29.90
CA ALA A 222 35.72 4.07 29.25
C ALA A 222 36.27 5.48 29.54
N SER A 223 35.44 6.52 29.45
CA SER A 223 35.86 7.89 29.76
C SER A 223 36.25 8.08 31.23
N LEU A 224 35.60 7.37 32.16
CA LEU A 224 36.00 7.38 33.58
C LEU A 224 37.36 6.69 33.77
N GLN A 225 37.58 5.55 33.13
CA GLN A 225 38.86 4.84 33.16
C GLN A 225 40.00 5.69 32.59
N ASP A 226 39.77 6.40 31.47
CA ASP A 226 40.74 7.32 30.90
C ASP A 226 41.06 8.49 31.85
N ASN A 227 40.04 9.04 32.51
CA ASN A 227 40.23 10.10 33.50
C ASN A 227 41.05 9.62 34.71
N GLU A 228 40.73 8.44 35.24
CA GLU A 228 41.50 7.81 36.32
C GLU A 228 42.95 7.53 35.90
N ALA A 229 43.17 7.06 34.68
CA ALA A 229 44.50 6.84 34.12
C ALA A 229 45.30 8.15 33.98
N LEU A 230 44.64 9.25 33.55
CA LEU A 230 45.25 10.57 33.48
C LEU A 230 45.59 11.12 34.86
N GLN A 231 44.67 11.01 35.83
CA GLN A 231 44.90 11.40 37.21
C GLN A 231 46.11 10.63 37.79
N THR A 232 46.19 9.34 37.51
CA THR A 232 47.31 8.48 37.94
C THR A 232 48.62 8.94 37.33
N LYS A 233 48.65 9.21 36.02
CA LYS A 233 49.84 9.77 35.34
C LYS A 233 50.27 11.11 35.93
N LEU A 234 49.32 12.01 36.21
CA LEU A 234 49.61 13.30 36.84
C LEU A 234 50.21 13.13 38.24
N LYS A 235 49.65 12.22 39.07
CA LYS A 235 50.23 11.88 40.37
C LYS A 235 51.65 11.33 40.23
N THR A 236 51.89 10.43 39.27
CA THR A 236 53.24 9.91 39.00
C THR A 236 54.20 11.01 38.57
N PHE A 237 53.78 11.94 37.70
CA PHE A 237 54.62 13.07 37.33
C PHE A 237 54.94 13.97 38.52
N LEU A 238 53.94 14.32 39.35
CA LEU A 238 54.18 15.12 40.55
C LEU A 238 55.19 14.45 41.49
N SER A 239 55.02 13.16 41.77
CA SER A 239 55.97 12.40 42.60
C SER A 239 57.38 12.36 42.00
N GLN A 240 57.51 12.22 40.67
CA GLN A 240 58.81 12.32 39.99
C GLN A 240 59.43 13.72 40.08
N TYR A 241 58.61 14.77 39.99
CA TYR A 241 59.06 16.16 40.15
C TYR A 241 59.52 16.43 41.58
N GLU A 242 58.75 16.01 42.59
CA GLU A 242 59.12 16.12 44.00
C GLU A 242 60.44 15.42 44.29
N LEU A 243 60.62 14.19 43.81
CA LEU A 243 61.87 13.44 43.96
C LEU A 243 63.06 14.15 43.27
N ARG A 244 62.82 14.75 42.10
CA ARG A 244 63.84 15.53 41.38
C ARG A 244 64.21 16.80 42.13
N GLU A 245 63.25 17.54 42.67
CA GLU A 245 63.51 18.74 43.48
C GLU A 245 64.29 18.38 44.73
N GLU A 246 63.92 17.29 45.42
CA GLU A 246 64.65 16.79 46.59
C GLU A 246 66.10 16.44 46.22
N HIS A 247 66.32 15.78 45.07
CA HIS A 247 67.66 15.49 44.57
C HIS A 247 68.48 16.76 44.32
N TYR A 248 67.90 17.79 43.70
CA TYR A 248 68.60 19.06 43.47
C TYR A 248 68.84 19.84 44.76
N ALA A 249 67.92 19.81 45.72
CA ALA A 249 68.11 20.41 47.03
C ALA A 249 69.30 19.77 47.77
N HIS A 250 69.37 18.43 47.78
CA HIS A 250 70.51 17.71 48.34
C HIS A 250 71.82 18.02 47.59
N GLN A 251 71.78 18.11 46.26
CA GLN A 251 72.95 18.47 45.46
C GLN A 251 73.43 19.89 45.77
N LEU A 252 72.52 20.85 45.93
CA LEU A 252 72.85 22.23 46.30
C LEU A 252 73.47 22.28 47.69
N GLN A 253 72.89 21.62 48.69
CA GLN A 253 73.47 21.50 50.03
C GLN A 253 74.88 20.90 50.01
N ALA A 254 75.10 19.86 49.21
CA ALA A 254 76.43 19.26 49.05
C ALA A 254 77.44 20.24 48.42
N LYS A 255 77.00 21.08 47.48
CA LYS A 255 77.84 22.14 46.88
C LYS A 255 78.13 23.26 47.88
N ASP A 256 77.14 23.70 48.65
CA ASP A 256 77.32 24.72 49.70
C ASP A 256 78.33 24.24 50.76
N LEU A 257 78.23 22.99 51.22
CA LEU A 257 79.20 22.40 52.14
C LEU A 257 80.62 22.33 51.52
N ALA A 258 80.73 22.00 50.23
CA ALA A 258 82.01 21.98 49.54
C ALA A 258 82.63 23.39 49.41
N VAL A 259 81.80 24.42 49.16
CA VAL A 259 82.22 25.82 49.15
C VAL A 259 82.69 26.25 50.53
N GLN A 260 81.91 25.99 51.59
CA GLN A 260 82.31 26.28 52.98
C GLN A 260 83.63 25.61 53.36
N LEU A 261 83.84 24.36 52.93
CA LEU A 261 85.08 23.64 53.17
C LEU A 261 86.26 24.27 52.40
N ALA A 262 86.05 24.73 51.17
CA ALA A 262 87.06 25.43 50.39
C ALA A 262 87.39 26.82 50.99
N GLU A 263 86.37 27.57 51.44
CA GLU A 263 86.52 28.85 52.12
C GLU A 263 87.29 28.70 53.43
N ALA A 264 86.97 27.69 54.25
CA ALA A 264 87.69 27.41 55.49
C ALA A 264 89.16 27.05 55.21
N LYS A 265 89.43 26.23 54.19
CA LYS A 265 90.80 25.92 53.76
C LYS A 265 91.55 27.17 53.28
N LEU A 266 90.89 28.04 52.52
CA LEU A 266 91.47 29.29 52.05
C LEU A 266 91.76 30.23 53.21
N GLN A 267 90.83 30.40 54.16
CA GLN A 267 91.03 31.20 55.37
C GLN A 267 92.22 30.68 56.18
N HIS A 268 92.33 29.37 56.37
CA HIS A 268 93.46 28.75 57.05
C HIS A 268 94.78 29.03 56.32
N GLN A 269 94.80 28.94 54.98
CA GLN A 269 95.97 29.26 54.18
C GLN A 269 96.34 30.75 54.26
N ILE A 270 95.36 31.66 54.20
CA ILE A 270 95.57 33.10 54.40
C ILE A 270 96.17 33.36 55.78
N GLU A 271 95.70 32.68 56.82
CA GLU A 271 96.22 32.83 58.17
C GLU A 271 97.66 32.29 58.31
N LEU A 272 97.97 31.16 57.66
CA LEU A 272 99.33 30.64 57.56
C LEU A 272 100.25 31.62 56.81
N THR A 273 99.83 32.10 55.64
CA THR A 273 100.58 33.11 54.88
C THR A 273 100.71 34.39 55.68
N LYS A 274 99.71 34.83 56.44
CA LYS A 274 99.83 35.98 57.34
C LYS A 274 100.90 35.76 58.40
N ARG A 275 100.91 34.59 59.06
CA ARG A 275 101.96 34.21 60.02
C ARG A 275 103.34 34.13 59.37
N GLU A 276 103.43 33.64 58.13
CA GLU A 276 104.67 33.60 57.36
C GLU A 276 105.10 35.00 56.93
N THR A 277 104.19 35.88 56.51
CA THR A 277 104.47 37.29 56.20
C THR A 277 104.79 38.09 57.44
N GLU A 278 104.22 37.79 58.62
CA GLU A 278 104.63 38.37 59.90
C GLU A 278 106.05 37.92 60.28
N LYS A 279 106.40 36.66 60.02
CA LYS A 279 107.79 36.16 60.14
C LYS A 279 108.75 36.77 59.12
N VAL A 280 108.26 37.15 57.94
CA VAL A 280 109.01 37.87 56.89
C VAL A 280 108.97 39.40 57.10
N LEU A 281 108.07 39.93 57.92
CA LEU A 281 108.09 41.33 58.36
C LEU A 281 109.09 41.56 59.51
N ASP A 282 109.48 40.50 60.22
CA ASP A 282 110.65 40.47 61.13
C ASP A 282 111.97 40.07 60.42
N GLY A 283 111.93 39.85 59.09
CA GLY A 283 113.08 39.48 58.28
C GLY A 283 112.90 39.91 56.82
N GLU A 284 113.45 41.09 56.50
CA GLU A 284 113.32 41.82 55.23
C GLU A 284 113.35 41.00 53.91
N LEU A 285 112.58 41.52 52.94
CA LEU A 285 112.82 41.62 51.48
C LEU A 285 112.64 40.41 50.53
N GLY A 286 111.99 40.69 49.39
CA GLY A 286 112.26 40.06 48.07
C GLY A 286 111.08 39.29 47.45
N LEU A 287 110.28 39.81 46.50
CA LEU A 287 110.53 40.10 45.06
C LEU A 287 110.11 38.97 44.09
N LEU A 288 109.10 39.31 43.25
CA LEU A 288 108.82 38.95 41.84
C LEU A 288 108.55 37.49 41.39
N THR A 289 107.50 37.34 40.55
CA THR A 289 107.55 36.83 39.14
C THR A 289 106.39 35.88 38.76
N LEU A 290 105.63 36.33 37.76
CA LEU A 290 105.07 35.63 36.58
C LEU A 290 104.75 34.13 36.66
N MET A 291 103.53 33.74 36.25
CA MET A 291 103.30 32.82 35.12
C MET A 291 101.80 32.62 34.86
N ALA A 292 101.38 32.91 33.62
CA ALA A 292 100.18 32.34 32.99
C ALA A 292 100.55 31.00 32.33
N PRO A 293 99.65 30.00 32.34
CA PRO A 293 99.21 29.35 31.07
C PRO A 293 97.77 28.74 31.19
N PRO A 294 97.27 27.93 30.23
CA PRO A 294 96.95 28.15 28.82
C PRO A 294 95.42 27.97 28.53
N PRO A 295 94.91 28.28 27.31
CA PRO A 295 93.53 28.00 26.93
C PRO A 295 93.40 26.59 26.33
N GLN A 296 92.55 25.73 26.92
CA GLN A 296 92.25 24.37 26.42
C GLN A 296 90.75 24.02 26.47
N VAL A 297 89.83 25.00 26.31
CA VAL A 297 88.37 24.75 26.34
C VAL A 297 87.67 25.03 25.00
N ALA A 298 88.42 25.07 23.89
CA ALA A 298 87.84 25.37 22.57
C ALA A 298 87.44 24.12 21.75
N LEU A 299 87.88 22.90 22.10
CA LEU A 299 87.65 21.69 21.30
C LEU A 299 86.52 20.77 21.81
N THR A 300 85.95 21.03 22.98
CA THR A 300 84.79 20.27 23.52
C THR A 300 83.45 20.93 23.25
N LEU A 301 83.39 22.20 22.82
CA LEU A 301 82.12 22.85 22.47
C LEU A 301 81.69 22.55 21.02
N GLU A 302 82.64 22.28 20.13
CA GLU A 302 82.39 22.05 18.70
C GLU A 302 82.00 20.59 18.39
N GLN A 303 82.60 19.61 19.07
CA GLN A 303 82.21 18.19 18.96
C GLN A 303 80.83 17.91 19.60
N THR A 304 80.47 18.61 20.67
CA THR A 304 79.17 18.45 21.35
C THR A 304 78.02 19.14 20.61
N LYS A 305 78.28 20.26 19.93
CA LYS A 305 77.31 20.91 19.03
C LYS A 305 76.97 20.06 17.80
N ASN A 306 77.97 19.45 17.16
CA ASN A 306 77.76 18.65 15.95
C ASN A 306 76.99 17.33 16.20
N ILE A 307 77.09 16.74 17.39
CA ILE A 307 76.30 15.56 17.78
C ILE A 307 74.84 15.96 18.05
N SER A 308 74.61 17.07 18.76
CA SER A 308 73.29 17.63 19.03
C SER A 308 72.54 18.02 17.75
N ASP A 309 73.20 18.71 16.80
CA ASP A 309 72.58 19.14 15.56
C ASP A 309 72.19 17.96 14.66
N ARG A 310 72.97 16.87 14.70
CA ARG A 310 72.67 15.63 13.96
C ARG A 310 71.52 14.84 14.59
N GLU A 311 71.43 14.79 15.91
CA GLU A 311 70.28 14.21 16.62
C GLU A 311 68.99 15.02 16.42
N VAL A 312 69.09 16.35 16.47
CA VAL A 312 67.97 17.26 16.19
C VAL A 312 67.49 17.11 14.74
N ALA A 313 68.40 17.03 13.77
CA ALA A 313 68.05 16.78 12.36
C ALA A 313 67.36 15.41 12.15
N LEU A 314 67.82 14.36 12.86
CA LEU A 314 67.19 13.03 12.84
C LEU A 314 65.79 13.04 13.46
N GLN A 315 65.59 13.77 14.57
CA GLN A 315 64.29 13.94 15.21
C GLN A 315 63.31 14.73 14.33
N MET A 316 63.77 15.82 13.71
CA MET A 316 62.99 16.59 12.74
C MET A 316 62.59 15.74 11.53
N SER A 317 63.51 14.95 10.97
CA SER A 317 63.21 14.05 9.84
C SER A 317 62.16 12.99 10.21
N LYS A 318 62.22 12.41 11.42
CA LYS A 318 61.19 11.49 11.94
C LYS A 318 59.85 12.19 12.16
N HIS A 319 59.85 13.45 12.58
CA HIS A 319 58.63 14.22 12.77
C HIS A 319 57.99 14.60 11.44
N ILE A 320 58.78 15.03 10.45
CA ILE A 320 58.33 15.31 9.08
C ILE A 320 57.68 14.06 8.47
N LYS A 321 58.32 12.88 8.56
CA LYS A 321 57.74 11.62 8.06
C LYS A 321 56.42 11.25 8.75
N ARG A 322 56.28 11.55 10.04
CA ARG A 322 55.01 11.34 10.77
C ARG A 322 53.93 12.29 10.26
N LEU A 323 54.25 13.58 10.13
CA LEU A 323 53.35 14.59 9.61
C LEU A 323 52.95 14.31 8.16
N GLU A 324 53.85 13.83 7.31
CA GLU A 324 53.55 13.40 5.93
C GLU A 324 52.57 12.23 5.90
N LYS A 325 52.76 11.23 6.79
CA LYS A 325 51.85 10.08 6.90
C LYS A 325 50.48 10.48 7.42
N GLU A 326 50.42 11.35 8.43
CA GLU A 326 49.16 11.90 8.95
C GLU A 326 48.44 12.76 7.91
N ASN A 327 49.14 13.61 7.16
CA ASN A 327 48.56 14.39 6.06
C ASN A 327 48.00 13.48 4.96
N SER A 328 48.73 12.42 4.59
CA SER A 328 48.25 11.44 3.60
C SER A 328 46.99 10.71 4.11
N ALA A 329 46.96 10.35 5.39
CA ALA A 329 45.79 9.71 6.00
C ALA A 329 44.59 10.66 6.07
N LEU A 330 44.79 11.91 6.46
CA LEU A 330 43.75 12.95 6.50
C LEU A 330 43.19 13.22 5.10
N LYS A 331 44.05 13.30 4.08
CA LYS A 331 43.63 13.48 2.69
C LYS A 331 42.75 12.32 2.22
N LYS A 332 43.17 11.07 2.46
CA LYS A 332 42.34 9.89 2.17
C LYS A 332 41.00 9.91 2.90
N LYS A 333 40.99 10.36 4.15
CA LYS A 333 39.75 10.45 4.94
C LYS A 333 38.81 11.52 4.38
N CYS A 334 39.35 12.67 3.97
CA CYS A 334 38.59 13.72 3.29
C CYS A 334 37.98 13.19 1.99
N ASP A 335 38.79 12.54 1.14
CA ASP A 335 38.33 11.97 -0.12
C ASP A 335 37.21 10.92 0.09
N GLN A 336 37.29 10.13 1.16
CA GLN A 336 36.25 9.16 1.53
C GLN A 336 34.95 9.84 1.99
N TYR A 337 35.04 10.89 2.82
CA TYR A 337 33.86 11.66 3.23
C TYR A 337 33.20 12.35 2.04
N ASP A 338 33.99 12.95 1.14
CA ASP A 338 33.50 13.61 -0.06
C ASP A 338 32.80 12.61 -0.99
N HIS A 339 33.41 11.43 -1.19
CA HIS A 339 32.81 10.36 -1.98
C HIS A 339 31.47 9.89 -1.40
N GLY A 340 31.41 9.61 -0.09
CA GLY A 340 30.17 9.20 0.57
C GLY A 340 29.08 10.29 0.55
N ALA A 341 29.46 11.56 0.69
CA ALA A 341 28.53 12.68 0.58
C ALA A 341 27.93 12.80 -0.82
N ILE A 342 28.73 12.61 -1.87
CA ILE A 342 28.27 12.61 -3.26
C ILE A 342 27.30 11.45 -3.51
N GLU A 343 27.62 10.25 -3.04
CA GLU A 343 26.77 9.07 -3.20
C GLU A 343 25.41 9.24 -2.52
N MET A 344 25.38 9.77 -1.29
CA MET A 344 24.12 10.10 -0.61
C MET A 344 23.29 11.15 -1.35
N LEU A 345 23.93 12.18 -1.92
CA LEU A 345 23.24 13.20 -2.70
C LEU A 345 22.63 12.60 -3.97
N GLN A 346 23.34 11.70 -4.64
CA GLN A 346 22.84 10.99 -5.82
C GLN A 346 21.64 10.10 -5.48
N GLU A 347 21.72 9.32 -4.39
CA GLU A 347 20.61 8.46 -3.97
C GLU A 347 19.39 9.29 -3.56
N ARG A 348 19.58 10.41 -2.84
CA ARG A 348 18.48 11.35 -2.57
C ARG A 348 17.84 11.88 -3.84
N GLY A 349 18.63 12.17 -4.89
CA GLY A 349 18.11 12.58 -6.19
C GLY A 349 17.29 11.48 -6.86
N ARG A 350 17.77 10.24 -6.83
CA ARG A 350 17.07 9.07 -7.39
C ARG A 350 15.73 8.84 -6.69
N VAL A 351 15.72 8.84 -5.36
CA VAL A 351 14.51 8.68 -4.54
C VAL A 351 13.51 9.81 -4.80
N ALA A 352 13.98 11.05 -4.94
CA ALA A 352 13.10 12.20 -5.23
C ALA A 352 12.40 12.07 -6.59
N GLU A 353 13.10 11.60 -7.63
CA GLU A 353 12.49 11.36 -8.94
C GLU A 353 11.52 10.17 -8.93
N GLU A 354 11.82 9.10 -8.20
CA GLU A 354 10.89 7.99 -8.02
C GLU A 354 9.61 8.42 -7.28
N ALA A 355 9.76 9.23 -6.22
CA ALA A 355 8.64 9.79 -5.49
C ALA A 355 7.77 10.69 -6.40
N LYS A 356 8.38 11.54 -7.23
CA LYS A 356 7.67 12.37 -8.20
C LYS A 356 6.89 11.54 -9.21
N ARG A 357 7.50 10.48 -9.77
CA ARG A 357 6.82 9.56 -10.70
C ARG A 357 5.65 8.83 -10.03
N ALA A 358 5.79 8.43 -8.77
CA ALA A 358 4.71 7.83 -8.00
C ALA A 358 3.56 8.83 -7.78
N GLN A 359 3.89 10.07 -7.41
CA GLN A 359 2.93 11.15 -7.24
C GLN A 359 2.15 11.43 -8.53
N ASP A 360 2.82 11.50 -9.68
CA ASP A 360 2.17 11.70 -10.98
C ASP A 360 1.19 10.56 -11.32
N LYS A 361 1.54 9.31 -10.98
CA LYS A 361 0.63 8.16 -11.15
C LYS A 361 -0.58 8.26 -10.24
N ILE A 362 -0.38 8.63 -8.98
CA ILE A 362 -1.46 8.84 -8.01
C ILE A 362 -2.42 9.93 -8.50
N SER A 363 -1.90 11.10 -8.91
CA SER A 363 -2.74 12.19 -9.43
C SER A 363 -3.55 11.78 -10.66
N LYS A 364 -3.00 10.95 -11.56
CA LYS A 364 -3.75 10.38 -12.69
C LYS A 364 -4.86 9.44 -12.25
N LEU A 365 -4.57 8.53 -11.31
CA LEU A 365 -5.57 7.60 -10.77
C LEU A 365 -6.68 8.32 -10.01
N GLU A 366 -6.33 9.33 -9.20
CA GLU A 366 -7.31 10.18 -8.53
C GLU A 366 -8.20 10.92 -9.53
N GLY A 367 -7.62 11.43 -10.62
CA GLY A 367 -8.38 12.05 -11.71
C GLY A 367 -9.39 11.09 -12.34
N LEU A 368 -8.97 9.85 -12.65
CA LEU A 368 -9.83 8.80 -13.18
C LEU A 368 -10.95 8.45 -12.19
N CYS A 369 -10.62 8.27 -10.90
CA CYS A 369 -11.61 8.00 -9.85
C CYS A 369 -12.66 9.12 -9.75
N ARG A 370 -12.25 10.39 -9.80
CA ARG A 370 -13.19 11.53 -9.79
C ARG A 370 -14.10 11.53 -11.02
N MET A 371 -13.56 11.25 -12.21
CA MET A 371 -14.37 11.17 -13.44
C MET A 371 -15.39 10.02 -13.37
N LEU A 372 -14.96 8.83 -12.96
CA LEU A 372 -15.84 7.67 -12.80
C LEU A 372 -16.92 7.90 -11.74
N GLN A 373 -16.57 8.58 -10.63
CA GLN A 373 -17.55 8.97 -9.62
C GLN A 373 -18.57 9.98 -10.16
N ALA A 374 -18.12 10.96 -10.95
CA ALA A 374 -19.02 11.93 -11.59
C ALA A 374 -19.97 11.25 -12.58
N GLU A 375 -19.48 10.32 -13.40
CA GLU A 375 -20.30 9.54 -14.33
C GLU A 375 -21.31 8.66 -13.60
N ARG A 376 -20.90 7.95 -12.55
CA ARG A 376 -21.81 7.17 -11.69
C ARG A 376 -22.92 8.03 -11.09
N ASN A 377 -22.57 9.21 -10.58
CA ASN A 377 -23.56 10.12 -10.00
C ASN A 377 -24.54 10.62 -11.06
N ARG A 378 -24.04 10.99 -12.25
CA ARG A 378 -24.88 11.40 -13.39
C ARG A 378 -25.87 10.31 -13.80
N LEU A 379 -25.40 9.07 -13.95
CA LEU A 379 -26.27 7.93 -14.30
C LEU A 379 -27.32 7.66 -13.21
N LYS A 380 -26.96 7.85 -11.94
CA LYS A 380 -27.90 7.72 -10.82
C LYS A 380 -28.98 8.81 -10.85
N ASP A 381 -28.62 10.05 -11.19
CA ASP A 381 -29.56 11.15 -11.33
C ASP A 381 -30.49 10.97 -12.55
N GLU A 382 -29.96 10.43 -13.66
CA GLU A 382 -30.75 10.06 -14.84
C GLU A 382 -31.77 8.96 -14.51
N GLN A 383 -31.36 7.90 -13.80
CA GLN A 383 -32.28 6.86 -13.32
C GLN A 383 -33.37 7.41 -12.39
N ASN A 384 -33.01 8.28 -11.45
CA ASN A 384 -33.98 8.85 -10.52
C ASN A 384 -35.04 9.70 -11.25
N LYS A 385 -34.66 10.40 -12.34
CA LYS A 385 -35.61 11.18 -13.17
C LYS A 385 -36.56 10.28 -13.97
N GLU A 386 -36.08 9.15 -14.49
CA GLU A 386 -36.94 8.20 -15.22
C GLU A 386 -37.95 7.50 -14.30
N THR A 387 -37.62 7.33 -13.02
CA THR A 387 -38.52 6.71 -12.02
C THR A 387 -39.52 7.67 -11.35
N ALA A 388 -39.45 8.97 -11.62
CA ALA A 388 -40.39 9.94 -11.05
C ALA A 388 -41.74 9.88 -11.79
N PRO A 389 -42.88 9.63 -11.10
CA PRO A 389 -44.18 9.58 -11.75
C PRO A 389 -44.56 10.96 -12.27
N ALA A 390 -44.93 11.04 -13.54
CA ALA A 390 -45.54 12.24 -14.12
C ALA A 390 -46.82 12.55 -13.34
N SER A 391 -46.79 13.66 -12.59
CA SER A 391 -47.97 14.21 -11.90
C SER A 391 -48.86 14.97 -12.86
#